data_AF-V9GEQ6-F1
#
_entry.id   AF-V9GEQ6-F1
#
_cell.length_a   1.000
_cell.length_b   1.000
_cell.length_c   1.000
_cell.angle_alpha   90.00
_cell.angle_beta   90.00
_cell.angle_gamma   90.00
#
_symmetry.space_group_name_H-M   'P 1'
#
loop_
_entity.id
_entity.type
_entity.pdbx_description
1 polymer ?
#
loop_
_entity_poly.entity_id
_entity_poly.type
_entity_poly.pdbx_seq_one_letter_code
_entity_poly.pdbx_strand_id
1 'polypeptide(L)'
;MKKSSMLLAALLMFSLVLASLVPAIPAVRAAYDPMPLEADGWVWVGTAEELAYINQNPAYYLNRNIRLTGSIDMTGYDWVPIGDASAAYSGIFDGRGHRIEGLSINGGTRQYAGLFGYVSGTIRNLDVSAQVSGGQYAGVLAGQLTGGSILDSHSQGTVTSGDAIGNVSVAGGLVGAATGDSVILRSSSSASVKSGEAPNQYAGGLVGSFGAGRIAIHMQRER
;
A
#
# COMPACT_ATOMS: atom_id res chain seq x y z
N MET A 1 33.36 51.87 81.67
CA MET A 1 34.65 52.09 80.97
C MET A 1 35.26 50.74 80.60
N LYS A 2 35.47 50.53 79.29
CA LYS A 2 36.44 49.59 78.68
C LYS A 2 36.20 48.09 78.94
N LYS A 3 36.40 47.16 78.01
CA LYS A 3 36.74 47.11 76.57
C LYS A 3 36.65 45.61 76.23
N SER A 4 36.27 45.27 74.98
CA SER A 4 36.74 44.12 74.15
C SER A 4 36.89 42.73 74.80
N SER A 5 36.45 41.61 74.23
CA SER A 5 36.93 41.14 72.92
C SER A 5 36.38 39.71 72.66
N MET A 6 35.80 39.52 71.48
CA MET A 6 36.03 38.42 70.50
C MET A 6 36.24 36.97 70.99
N LEU A 7 35.40 36.06 70.49
CA LEU A 7 35.71 34.89 69.62
C LEU A 7 34.56 33.86 69.72
N LEU A 8 33.71 33.67 68.70
CA LEU A 8 33.88 32.89 67.46
C LEU A 8 33.34 31.44 67.60
N ALA A 9 32.13 31.16 67.11
CA ALA A 9 31.74 29.85 66.61
C ALA A 9 30.51 29.96 65.69
N ALA A 10 30.65 29.39 64.49
CA ALA A 10 29.78 29.45 63.34
C ALA A 10 28.33 28.96 63.59
N LEU A 11 27.35 29.60 62.95
CA LEU A 11 26.12 28.92 62.54
C LEU A 11 25.73 29.40 61.13
N LEU A 12 26.05 28.56 60.15
CA LEU A 12 25.60 28.63 58.76
C LEU A 12 24.07 28.47 58.71
N MET A 13 23.34 29.55 58.42
CA MET A 13 21.94 29.44 57.95
C MET A 13 21.96 29.49 56.42
N PHE A 14 22.24 28.33 55.83
CA PHE A 14 22.09 28.07 54.41
C PHE A 14 20.58 28.06 54.11
N SER A 15 20.05 29.17 53.59
CA SER A 15 18.67 29.20 53.11
C SER A 15 18.58 28.30 51.88
N LEU A 16 18.08 27.08 52.10
CA LEU A 16 17.76 26.13 51.04
C LEU A 16 16.60 26.73 50.23
N VAL A 17 16.91 27.45 49.16
CA VAL A 17 15.93 27.71 48.10
C VAL A 17 15.69 26.36 47.46
N LEU A 18 14.63 25.69 47.88
CA LEU A 18 14.09 24.52 47.21
C LEU A 18 13.57 25.02 45.85
N ALA A 19 14.45 25.09 44.85
CA ALA A 19 14.03 25.17 43.47
C ALA A 19 13.21 23.90 43.23
N SER A 20 11.89 24.03 43.15
CA SER A 20 11.04 22.95 42.69
C SER A 20 11.56 22.59 41.31
N LEU A 21 12.21 21.43 41.23
CA LEU A 21 12.49 20.78 39.97
C LEU A 21 11.12 20.45 39.39
N VAL A 22 10.53 21.37 38.63
CA VAL A 22 9.47 20.99 37.70
C VAL A 22 10.18 20.04 36.75
N PRO A 23 9.88 18.73 36.77
CA PRO A 23 10.44 17.88 35.74
C PRO A 23 9.98 18.49 34.43
N ALA A 24 10.93 18.81 33.55
CA ALA A 24 10.60 19.02 32.16
C ALA A 24 9.84 17.77 31.76
N ILE A 25 8.52 17.90 31.62
CA ILE A 25 7.70 16.92 30.92
C ILE A 25 8.50 16.58 29.66
N PRO A 26 9.01 15.34 29.51
CA PRO A 26 9.49 14.96 28.22
C PRO A 26 8.29 15.22 27.32
N ALA A 27 8.47 16.05 26.28
CA ALA A 27 7.52 16.07 25.19
C ALA A 27 7.40 14.60 24.81
N VAL A 28 6.28 13.98 25.20
CA VAL A 28 5.91 12.66 24.76
C VAL A 28 5.84 12.87 23.26
N ARG A 29 6.94 12.52 22.58
CA ARG A 29 6.96 12.29 21.14
C ARG A 29 5.75 11.41 20.92
N ALA A 30 4.68 11.99 20.39
CA ALA A 30 3.46 11.28 20.11
C ALA A 30 3.90 9.99 19.42
N ALA A 31 3.60 8.86 20.06
CA ALA A 31 3.82 7.57 19.45
C ALA A 31 3.16 7.67 18.07
N TYR A 32 3.98 7.48 17.05
CA TYR A 32 3.60 7.50 15.64
C TYR A 32 2.37 6.60 15.53
N ASP A 33 1.20 7.18 15.25
CA ASP A 33 -0.01 6.39 15.05
C ASP A 33 0.13 5.78 13.65
N PRO A 34 0.36 4.46 13.53
CA PRO A 34 0.44 3.83 12.22
C PRO A 34 -0.94 3.82 11.53
N MET A 35 -2.01 4.24 12.22
CA MET A 35 -3.32 4.36 11.63
C MET A 35 -3.38 5.58 10.69
N PRO A 36 -3.80 5.40 9.43
CA PRO A 36 -3.92 6.49 8.49
C PRO A 36 -5.00 7.48 8.92
N LEU A 37 -4.78 8.77 8.64
CA LEU A 37 -5.76 9.82 8.85
C LEU A 37 -6.97 9.62 7.92
N GLU A 38 -8.17 9.81 8.46
CA GLU A 38 -9.39 9.90 7.66
C GLU A 38 -9.94 11.33 7.64
N ALA A 39 -10.08 11.90 6.44
CA ALA A 39 -10.62 13.24 6.24
C ALA A 39 -11.35 13.33 4.89
N ASP A 40 -12.46 14.08 4.87
CA ASP A 40 -13.28 14.36 3.68
C ASP A 40 -13.77 13.11 2.93
N GLY A 41 -13.97 12.00 3.64
CA GLY A 41 -14.38 10.71 3.05
C GLY A 41 -13.23 9.91 2.44
N TRP A 42 -11.98 10.27 2.76
CA TRP A 42 -10.78 9.59 2.27
C TRP A 42 -9.87 9.17 3.40
N VAL A 43 -9.23 8.03 3.22
CA VAL A 43 -8.09 7.55 3.99
C VAL A 43 -6.82 8.10 3.33
N TRP A 44 -6.02 8.83 4.08
CA TRP A 44 -4.79 9.46 3.60
C TRP A 44 -3.60 8.60 4.00
N VAL A 45 -2.76 8.27 3.02
CA VAL A 45 -1.62 7.37 3.21
C VAL A 45 -0.37 8.03 2.65
N GLY A 46 0.53 8.44 3.52
CA GLY A 46 1.80 9.06 3.19
C GLY A 46 3.02 8.21 3.51
N THR A 47 2.85 7.12 4.28
CA THR A 47 3.97 6.35 4.83
C THR A 47 3.78 4.85 4.61
N ALA A 48 4.89 4.10 4.71
CA ALA A 48 4.86 2.65 4.58
C ALA A 48 4.10 1.99 5.74
N GLU A 49 4.22 2.55 6.95
CA GLU A 49 3.54 2.09 8.15
C GLU A 49 2.02 2.22 8.01
N GLU A 50 1.53 3.32 7.44
CA GLU A 50 0.09 3.53 7.20
C GLU A 50 -0.46 2.57 6.14
N LEU A 51 0.30 2.34 5.05
CA LEU A 51 -0.12 1.38 4.02
C LEU A 51 -0.08 -0.07 4.55
N ALA A 52 0.93 -0.40 5.34
CA ALA A 52 1.03 -1.69 6.03
C ALA A 52 -0.11 -1.87 7.04
N TYR A 53 -0.51 -0.81 7.75
CA TYR A 53 -1.66 -0.84 8.65
C TYR A 53 -2.94 -1.22 7.89
N ILE A 54 -3.19 -0.62 6.73
CA ILE A 54 -4.32 -1.00 5.86
C ILE A 54 -4.22 -2.46 5.44
N ASN A 55 -3.02 -2.91 5.04
CA ASN A 55 -2.78 -4.28 4.60
C ASN A 55 -3.08 -5.33 5.69
N GLN A 56 -2.79 -5.00 6.95
CA GLN A 56 -3.05 -5.86 8.10
C GLN A 56 -4.50 -5.80 8.58
N ASN A 57 -5.26 -4.78 8.16
CA ASN A 57 -6.63 -4.52 8.60
C ASN A 57 -7.64 -4.43 7.42
N PRO A 58 -7.59 -5.32 6.42
CA PRO A 58 -8.24 -5.10 5.13
C PRO A 58 -9.77 -4.96 5.25
N ALA A 59 -10.41 -5.66 6.20
CA ALA A 59 -11.86 -5.64 6.39
C ALA A 59 -12.46 -4.24 6.58
N TYR A 60 -11.69 -3.28 7.12
CA TYR A 60 -12.14 -1.90 7.34
C TYR A 60 -11.92 -0.99 6.12
N TYR A 61 -11.13 -1.44 5.15
CA TYR A 61 -10.62 -0.61 4.06
C TYR A 61 -11.08 -1.05 2.66
N LEU A 62 -11.70 -2.23 2.52
CA LEU A 62 -12.08 -2.80 1.21
C LEU A 62 -13.04 -1.91 0.40
N ASN A 63 -13.87 -1.10 1.04
CA ASN A 63 -14.80 -0.18 0.38
C ASN A 63 -14.43 1.29 0.56
N ARG A 64 -13.24 1.58 1.11
CA ARG A 64 -12.81 2.93 1.43
C ARG A 64 -12.07 3.57 0.27
N ASN A 65 -12.29 4.86 0.08
CA ASN A 65 -11.47 5.66 -0.81
C ASN A 65 -10.14 5.97 -0.14
N ILE A 66 -9.04 5.59 -0.77
CA ILE A 66 -7.68 5.73 -0.27
C ILE A 66 -6.94 6.65 -1.23
N ARG A 67 -6.24 7.64 -0.72
CA ARG A 67 -5.37 8.50 -1.52
C ARG A 67 -3.97 8.55 -0.97
N LEU A 68 -2.98 8.50 -1.86
CA LEU A 68 -1.61 8.72 -1.45
C LEU A 68 -1.36 10.22 -1.21
N THR A 69 -0.55 10.51 -0.20
CA THR A 69 -0.03 11.87 0.07
C THR A 69 1.48 11.96 -0.11
N GLY A 70 2.11 10.85 -0.46
CA GLY A 70 3.53 10.73 -0.77
C GLY A 70 3.82 9.39 -1.47
N SER A 71 5.01 9.27 -2.06
CA SER A 71 5.49 7.98 -2.55
C SER A 71 5.93 7.11 -1.37
N ILE A 72 5.71 5.80 -1.48
CA ILE A 72 5.86 4.84 -0.38
C ILE A 72 6.84 3.74 -0.80
N ASP A 73 7.85 3.51 0.03
CA ASP A 73 8.77 2.37 -0.09
C ASP A 73 8.35 1.27 0.88
N MET A 74 7.93 0.13 0.34
CA MET A 74 7.49 -1.06 1.08
C MET A 74 8.61 -2.09 1.24
N THR A 75 9.87 -1.73 1.00
CA THR A 75 11.01 -2.64 1.19
C THR A 75 11.03 -3.20 2.61
N GLY A 76 11.06 -4.51 2.74
CA GLY A 76 11.10 -5.20 4.04
C GLY A 76 9.73 -5.43 4.69
N TYR A 77 8.65 -4.97 4.08
CA TYR A 77 7.28 -5.27 4.53
C TYR A 77 6.76 -6.55 3.85
N ASP A 78 6.16 -7.43 4.64
CA ASP A 78 5.36 -8.53 4.12
C ASP A 78 4.06 -7.99 3.52
N TRP A 79 3.70 -8.48 2.33
CA TRP A 79 2.48 -8.06 1.64
C TRP A 79 1.52 -9.22 1.39
N VAL A 80 0.31 -9.08 1.91
CA VAL A 80 -0.83 -9.95 1.54
C VAL A 80 -1.71 -9.18 0.54
N PRO A 81 -2.06 -9.76 -0.63
CA PRO A 81 -2.91 -9.06 -1.59
C PRO A 81 -4.21 -8.52 -0.97
N ILE A 82 -4.52 -7.24 -1.21
CA ILE A 82 -5.74 -6.63 -0.66
C ILE A 82 -6.95 -7.10 -1.46
N GLY A 83 -7.93 -7.69 -0.77
CA GLY A 83 -9.17 -8.18 -1.35
C GLY A 83 -9.04 -9.52 -2.07
N ASP A 84 -10.14 -10.27 -2.09
CA ASP A 84 -10.27 -11.57 -2.75
C ASP A 84 -11.66 -11.74 -3.39
N ALA A 85 -11.95 -12.92 -3.95
CA ALA A 85 -13.24 -13.16 -4.61
C ALA A 85 -14.46 -13.09 -3.67
N SER A 86 -14.28 -13.24 -2.36
CA SER A 86 -15.36 -13.10 -1.37
C SER A 86 -15.56 -11.65 -0.94
N ALA A 87 -14.48 -10.84 -0.95
CA ALA A 87 -14.50 -9.46 -0.55
C ALA A 87 -13.52 -8.63 -1.40
N ALA A 88 -14.01 -8.16 -2.55
CA ALA A 88 -13.24 -7.34 -3.48
C ALA A 88 -12.96 -5.94 -2.93
N TYR A 89 -11.81 -5.36 -3.32
CA TYR A 89 -11.62 -3.92 -3.15
C TYR A 89 -12.55 -3.15 -4.10
N SER A 90 -13.48 -2.38 -3.54
CA SER A 90 -14.56 -1.67 -4.24
C SER A 90 -14.45 -0.14 -4.13
N GLY A 91 -13.51 0.37 -3.33
CA GLY A 91 -13.24 1.80 -3.20
C GLY A 91 -12.46 2.40 -4.38
N ILE A 92 -12.08 3.67 -4.22
CA ILE A 92 -11.16 4.37 -5.13
C ILE A 92 -9.78 4.43 -4.48
N PHE A 93 -8.78 3.82 -5.10
CA PHE A 93 -7.37 4.00 -4.75
C PHE A 93 -6.74 5.02 -5.71
N ASP A 94 -6.48 6.23 -5.21
CA ASP A 94 -5.92 7.33 -5.99
C ASP A 94 -4.45 7.57 -5.59
N GLY A 95 -3.53 7.15 -6.47
CA GLY A 95 -2.10 7.38 -6.26
C GLY A 95 -1.70 8.85 -6.37
N ARG A 96 -2.53 9.70 -6.98
CA ARG A 96 -2.24 11.14 -7.19
C ARG A 96 -0.88 11.41 -7.85
N GLY A 97 -0.38 10.47 -8.66
CA GLY A 97 0.92 10.52 -9.32
C GLY A 97 2.09 10.07 -8.44
N HIS A 98 1.83 9.55 -7.24
CA HIS A 98 2.83 8.94 -6.38
C HIS A 98 3.07 7.47 -6.73
N ARG A 99 4.20 6.96 -6.24
CA ARG A 99 4.66 5.59 -6.47
C ARG A 99 4.59 4.74 -5.20
N ILE A 100 4.30 3.46 -5.37
CA ILE A 100 4.57 2.42 -4.38
C ILE A 100 5.69 1.52 -4.92
N GLU A 101 6.75 1.33 -4.15
CA GLU A 101 7.90 0.51 -4.54
C GLU A 101 8.38 -0.43 -3.44
N GLY A 102 9.39 -1.24 -3.72
CA GLY A 102 9.97 -2.18 -2.74
C GLY A 102 9.11 -3.43 -2.44
N LEU A 103 7.96 -3.60 -3.11
CA LEU A 103 7.05 -4.72 -2.84
C LEU A 103 7.62 -6.06 -3.33
N SER A 104 7.63 -7.04 -2.43
CA SER A 104 7.81 -8.45 -2.74
C SER A 104 6.53 -9.21 -2.38
N ILE A 105 5.81 -9.69 -3.39
CA ILE A 105 4.50 -10.33 -3.24
C ILE A 105 4.65 -11.81 -3.55
N ASN A 106 4.57 -12.64 -2.52
CA ASN A 106 4.50 -14.09 -2.65
C ASN A 106 3.04 -14.55 -2.58
N GLY A 107 2.44 -14.69 -3.76
CA GLY A 107 1.10 -15.24 -3.94
C GLY A 107 0.99 -16.68 -3.43
N GLY A 108 2.06 -17.47 -3.47
CA GLY A 108 2.07 -18.86 -3.04
C GLY A 108 0.93 -19.65 -3.71
N THR A 109 0.11 -20.29 -2.88
CA THR A 109 -1.08 -21.03 -3.32
C THR A 109 -2.34 -20.17 -3.40
N ARG A 110 -2.27 -18.83 -3.39
CA ARG A 110 -3.46 -17.98 -3.54
C ARG A 110 -4.00 -18.04 -4.97
N GLN A 111 -5.28 -17.72 -5.12
CA GLN A 111 -5.85 -17.60 -6.46
C GLN A 111 -5.44 -16.29 -7.14
N TYR A 112 -5.37 -15.18 -6.41
CA TYR A 112 -5.10 -13.86 -6.97
C TYR A 112 -3.93 -13.19 -6.27
N ALA A 113 -2.98 -12.66 -7.04
CA ALA A 113 -1.77 -12.03 -6.52
C ALA A 113 -1.50 -10.68 -7.21
N GLY A 114 -1.17 -9.69 -6.39
CA GLY A 114 -0.88 -8.31 -6.79
C GLY A 114 -0.92 -7.39 -5.57
N LEU A 115 -0.72 -6.09 -5.77
CA LEU A 115 -0.99 -5.09 -4.73
C LEU A 115 -2.40 -5.32 -4.17
N PHE A 116 -3.36 -5.51 -5.08
CA PHE A 116 -4.69 -6.04 -4.80
C PHE A 116 -4.80 -7.47 -5.31
N GLY A 117 -5.46 -8.35 -4.55
CA GLY A 117 -5.84 -9.66 -5.06
C GLY A 117 -6.99 -9.51 -6.04
N TYR A 118 -8.07 -8.87 -5.61
CA TYR A 118 -9.32 -8.78 -6.37
C TYR A 118 -9.93 -7.38 -6.26
N VAL A 119 -10.23 -6.77 -7.41
CA VAL A 119 -10.70 -5.39 -7.52
C VAL A 119 -12.02 -5.33 -8.30
N SER A 120 -12.99 -4.61 -7.75
CA SER A 120 -14.20 -4.14 -8.44
C SER A 120 -14.34 -2.61 -8.45
N GLY A 121 -13.50 -1.92 -7.69
CA GLY A 121 -13.44 -0.46 -7.62
C GLY A 121 -12.55 0.17 -8.69
N THR A 122 -11.98 1.32 -8.35
CA THR A 122 -11.10 2.08 -9.25
C THR A 122 -9.71 2.23 -8.66
N ILE A 123 -8.68 1.94 -9.46
CA ILE A 123 -7.30 2.32 -9.16
C ILE A 123 -6.89 3.38 -10.19
N ARG A 124 -6.31 4.49 -9.76
CA ARG A 124 -5.91 5.56 -10.68
C ARG A 124 -4.66 6.31 -10.27
N ASN A 125 -3.98 6.91 -11.25
CA ASN A 125 -2.84 7.81 -11.04
C ASN A 125 -1.75 7.18 -10.15
N LEU A 126 -1.49 5.89 -10.35
CA LEU A 126 -0.63 5.10 -9.48
C LEU A 126 0.44 4.37 -10.27
N ASP A 127 1.68 4.54 -9.85
CA ASP A 127 2.82 3.78 -10.34
C ASP A 127 3.25 2.75 -9.29
N VAL A 128 3.43 1.49 -9.70
CA VAL A 128 3.81 0.41 -8.79
C VAL A 128 5.01 -0.35 -9.31
N SER A 129 5.99 -0.57 -8.43
CA SER A 129 7.14 -1.43 -8.68
C SER A 129 7.13 -2.61 -7.72
N ALA A 130 6.91 -3.82 -8.24
CA ALA A 130 6.83 -5.02 -7.41
C ALA A 130 7.49 -6.24 -8.06
N GLN A 131 7.89 -7.18 -7.22
CA GLN A 131 8.23 -8.55 -7.62
C GLN A 131 7.08 -9.45 -7.20
N VAL A 132 6.31 -9.97 -8.15
CA VAL A 132 5.18 -10.87 -7.90
C VAL A 132 5.56 -12.29 -8.28
N SER A 133 5.38 -13.23 -7.36
CA SER A 133 5.63 -14.65 -7.59
C SER A 133 4.48 -15.50 -7.04
N GLY A 134 4.10 -16.56 -7.75
CA GLY A 134 2.96 -17.39 -7.38
C GLY A 134 1.62 -16.71 -7.63
N GLY A 135 0.53 -17.34 -7.17
CA GLY A 135 -0.82 -16.88 -7.48
C GLY A 135 -1.31 -17.37 -8.84
N GLN A 136 -2.50 -17.97 -8.90
CA GLN A 136 -3.08 -18.47 -10.17
C GLN A 136 -3.25 -17.35 -11.21
N TYR A 137 -3.74 -16.19 -10.77
CA TYR A 137 -3.83 -14.95 -11.55
C TYR A 137 -2.93 -13.90 -10.89
N ALA A 138 -1.87 -13.51 -11.58
CA ALA A 138 -0.88 -12.58 -11.06
C ALA A 138 -0.75 -11.34 -11.93
N GLY A 139 -0.77 -10.18 -11.28
CA GLY A 139 -0.36 -8.91 -11.89
C GLY A 139 0.10 -7.92 -10.84
N VAL A 140 0.89 -6.92 -11.22
CA VAL A 140 1.49 -6.00 -10.24
C VAL A 140 0.42 -5.22 -9.48
N LEU A 141 -0.57 -4.64 -10.17
CA LEU A 141 -1.64 -3.88 -9.52
C LEU A 141 -2.75 -4.78 -9.01
N ALA A 142 -3.21 -5.74 -9.83
CA ALA A 142 -4.29 -6.63 -9.46
C ALA A 142 -4.09 -8.05 -10.00
N GLY A 143 -4.43 -9.05 -9.18
CA GLY A 143 -4.61 -10.42 -9.69
C GLY A 143 -5.84 -10.52 -10.60
N GLN A 144 -6.98 -9.99 -10.12
CA GLN A 144 -8.23 -9.92 -10.87
C GLN A 144 -8.87 -8.52 -10.80
N LEU A 145 -9.35 -8.05 -11.93
CA LEU A 145 -10.24 -6.88 -12.06
C LEU A 145 -11.60 -7.33 -12.59
N THR A 146 -12.72 -6.96 -11.95
CA THR A 146 -14.07 -7.27 -12.43
C THR A 146 -14.98 -6.05 -12.35
N GLY A 147 -15.50 -5.58 -13.48
CA GLY A 147 -16.31 -4.35 -13.55
C GLY A 147 -15.65 -3.07 -13.02
N GLY A 148 -14.38 -3.15 -12.63
CA GLY A 148 -13.60 -2.05 -12.09
C GLY A 148 -12.82 -1.31 -13.16
N SER A 149 -12.06 -0.31 -12.72
CA SER A 149 -11.26 0.53 -13.60
C SER A 149 -9.82 0.66 -13.12
N ILE A 150 -8.87 0.62 -14.05
CA ILE A 150 -7.49 1.05 -13.84
C ILE A 150 -7.16 2.16 -14.83
N LEU A 151 -6.82 3.33 -14.32
CA LEU A 151 -6.72 4.57 -15.10
C LEU A 151 -5.37 5.25 -14.84
N ASP A 152 -4.65 5.67 -15.89
CA ASP A 152 -3.46 6.52 -15.73
C ASP A 152 -2.43 5.91 -14.77
N SER A 153 -2.15 4.62 -14.93
CA SER A 153 -1.35 3.82 -13.99
C SER A 153 -0.26 3.05 -14.70
N HIS A 154 0.90 2.93 -14.05
CA HIS A 154 2.02 2.15 -14.55
C HIS A 154 2.39 1.01 -13.60
N SER A 155 2.88 -0.09 -14.16
CA SER A 155 3.57 -1.12 -13.39
C SER A 155 4.95 -1.46 -13.95
N GLN A 156 5.86 -1.81 -13.05
CA GLN A 156 7.20 -2.32 -13.38
C GLN A 156 7.64 -3.41 -12.40
N GLY A 157 8.73 -4.11 -12.74
CA GLY A 157 9.31 -5.18 -11.94
C GLY A 157 9.16 -6.55 -12.60
N THR A 158 8.77 -7.58 -11.85
CA THR A 158 8.54 -8.93 -12.41
C THR A 158 7.22 -9.51 -11.95
N VAL A 159 6.63 -10.35 -12.80
CA VAL A 159 5.44 -11.13 -12.51
C VAL A 159 5.69 -12.56 -12.97
N THR A 160 5.66 -13.50 -12.03
CA THR A 160 5.64 -14.94 -12.32
C THR A 160 4.41 -15.57 -11.66
N SER A 161 3.39 -15.92 -12.44
CA SER A 161 2.20 -16.58 -11.86
C SER A 161 2.53 -18.01 -11.42
N GLY A 162 1.70 -18.55 -10.52
CA GLY A 162 1.79 -19.92 -10.02
C GLY A 162 0.80 -20.87 -10.69
N ASP A 163 0.92 -22.14 -10.36
CA ASP A 163 0.14 -23.29 -10.85
C ASP A 163 -0.51 -24.10 -9.72
N ALA A 164 -0.41 -23.60 -8.49
CA ALA A 164 -0.82 -24.34 -7.29
C ALA A 164 -2.34 -24.54 -7.14
N ILE A 165 -3.16 -23.71 -7.80
CA ILE A 165 -4.61 -23.85 -7.82
C ILE A 165 -5.09 -23.96 -9.26
N GLY A 166 -5.79 -25.06 -9.55
CA GLY A 166 -6.39 -25.32 -10.85
C GLY A 166 -5.35 -25.64 -11.95
N ASN A 167 -5.86 -25.85 -13.16
CA ASN A 167 -5.03 -26.19 -14.32
C ASN A 167 -4.69 -24.95 -15.17
N VAL A 168 -4.65 -23.77 -14.55
CA VAL A 168 -4.47 -22.49 -15.24
C VAL A 168 -3.37 -21.67 -14.54
N SER A 169 -2.57 -20.97 -15.32
CA SER A 169 -1.63 -19.97 -14.82
C SER A 169 -1.70 -18.73 -15.70
N VAL A 170 -2.05 -17.58 -15.11
CA VAL A 170 -2.29 -16.33 -15.83
C VAL A 170 -1.43 -15.23 -15.23
N ALA A 171 -0.52 -14.67 -16.03
CA ALA A 171 0.33 -13.56 -15.66
C ALA A 171 0.08 -12.36 -16.57
N GLY A 172 -0.11 -11.17 -15.98
CA GLY A 172 -0.14 -9.92 -16.72
C GLY A 172 0.70 -8.85 -16.03
N GLY A 173 1.41 -8.03 -16.79
CA GLY A 173 2.30 -7.02 -16.19
C GLY A 173 1.56 -6.02 -15.30
N LEU A 174 0.33 -5.62 -15.68
CA LEU A 174 -0.54 -4.74 -14.90
C LEU A 174 -1.58 -5.54 -14.10
N VAL A 175 -2.30 -6.41 -14.79
CA VAL A 175 -3.42 -7.19 -14.24
C VAL A 175 -3.32 -8.65 -14.71
N GLY A 176 -3.50 -9.61 -13.81
CA GLY A 176 -3.58 -11.02 -14.19
C GLY A 176 -4.75 -11.28 -15.15
N ALA A 177 -5.98 -11.12 -14.66
CA ALA A 177 -7.19 -11.20 -15.48
C ALA A 177 -8.15 -10.03 -15.27
N ALA A 178 -8.83 -9.62 -16.34
CA ALA A 178 -9.87 -8.59 -16.28
C ALA A 178 -11.14 -9.04 -17.00
N THR A 179 -12.30 -8.88 -16.34
CA THR A 179 -13.61 -9.35 -16.80
C THR A 179 -14.74 -8.38 -16.41
N GLY A 180 -15.99 -8.70 -16.77
CA GLY A 180 -17.16 -7.97 -16.28
C GLY A 180 -17.24 -6.50 -16.71
N ASP A 181 -16.87 -6.19 -17.94
CA ASP A 181 -16.83 -4.82 -18.49
C ASP A 181 -15.77 -3.90 -17.85
N SER A 182 -14.65 -4.49 -17.44
CA SER A 182 -13.51 -3.76 -16.88
C SER A 182 -12.91 -2.73 -17.84
N VAL A 183 -12.45 -1.60 -17.30
CA VAL A 183 -11.80 -0.53 -18.09
C VAL A 183 -10.34 -0.37 -17.70
N ILE A 184 -9.44 -0.47 -18.67
CA ILE A 184 -8.03 -0.14 -18.52
C ILE A 184 -7.70 0.99 -19.49
N LEU A 185 -7.36 2.17 -18.98
CA LEU A 185 -7.26 3.38 -19.78
C LEU A 185 -5.98 4.15 -19.46
N ARG A 186 -5.18 4.44 -20.49
CA ARG A 186 -3.90 5.18 -20.36
C ARG A 186 -2.96 4.53 -19.33
N SER A 187 -3.02 3.21 -19.25
CA SER A 187 -2.17 2.41 -18.36
C SER A 187 -1.17 1.60 -19.15
N SER A 188 -0.02 1.33 -18.54
CA SER A 188 1.09 0.62 -19.20
C SER A 188 1.82 -0.28 -18.20
N SER A 189 2.60 -1.23 -18.74
CA SER A 189 3.51 -2.02 -17.93
C SER A 189 4.86 -2.14 -18.62
N SER A 190 5.92 -2.09 -17.82
CA SER A 190 7.30 -2.44 -18.20
C SER A 190 7.80 -3.68 -17.45
N ALA A 191 6.91 -4.41 -16.76
CA ALA A 191 7.28 -5.59 -16.00
C ALA A 191 7.70 -6.76 -16.91
N SER A 192 8.66 -7.56 -16.45
CA SER A 192 8.96 -8.86 -17.05
C SER A 192 7.89 -9.87 -16.61
N VAL A 193 7.24 -10.54 -17.57
CA VAL A 193 6.08 -11.40 -17.30
C VAL A 193 6.39 -12.85 -17.71
N LYS A 194 6.14 -13.77 -16.79
CA LYS A 194 6.26 -15.22 -17.00
C LYS A 194 5.02 -15.93 -16.43
N SER A 195 4.45 -16.86 -17.17
CA SER A 195 3.45 -17.79 -16.62
C SER A 195 4.10 -18.90 -15.79
N GLY A 196 3.35 -19.50 -14.87
CA GLY A 196 3.73 -20.74 -14.20
C GLY A 196 3.55 -21.97 -15.10
N GLU A 197 3.86 -23.15 -14.58
CA GLU A 197 3.94 -24.42 -15.33
C GLU A 197 2.60 -25.20 -15.32
N ALA A 198 1.47 -24.50 -15.43
CA ALA A 198 0.15 -25.14 -15.50
C ALA A 198 -0.16 -25.67 -16.92
N PRO A 199 -1.14 -26.58 -17.09
CA PRO A 199 -1.58 -27.03 -18.42
C PRO A 199 -2.08 -25.93 -19.35
N ASN A 200 -2.73 -24.89 -18.80
CA ASN A 200 -3.20 -23.74 -19.56
C ASN A 200 -2.47 -22.49 -19.09
N GLN A 201 -1.67 -21.88 -19.96
CA GLN A 201 -0.79 -20.77 -19.61
C GLN A 201 -1.14 -19.53 -20.44
N TYR A 202 -1.26 -18.39 -19.77
CA TYR A 202 -1.52 -17.10 -20.39
C TYR A 202 -0.53 -16.09 -19.82
N ALA A 203 0.20 -15.40 -20.69
CA ALA A 203 1.12 -14.34 -20.32
C ALA A 203 0.92 -13.15 -21.25
N GLY A 204 0.65 -11.98 -20.68
CA GLY A 204 0.48 -10.74 -21.44
C GLY A 204 1.26 -9.59 -20.83
N GLY A 205 1.89 -8.78 -21.68
CA GLY A 205 2.70 -7.65 -21.20
C GLY A 205 1.90 -6.65 -20.36
N LEU A 206 0.62 -6.43 -20.69
CA LEU A 206 -0.28 -5.57 -19.90
C LEU A 206 -1.29 -6.38 -19.09
N VAL A 207 -2.05 -7.25 -19.75
CA VAL A 207 -3.08 -8.10 -19.14
C VAL A 207 -2.88 -9.54 -19.59
N GLY A 208 -2.92 -10.50 -18.65
CA GLY A 208 -2.75 -11.91 -18.97
C GLY A 208 -3.96 -12.53 -19.67
N SER A 209 -5.16 -12.21 -19.20
CA SER A 209 -6.43 -12.61 -19.82
C SER A 209 -7.45 -11.49 -19.74
N PHE A 210 -8.03 -11.12 -20.89
CA PHE A 210 -9.02 -10.04 -20.97
C PHE A 210 -10.32 -10.57 -21.57
N GLY A 211 -11.40 -10.48 -20.80
CA GLY A 211 -12.76 -10.82 -21.22
C GLY A 211 -13.49 -9.62 -21.82
N ALA A 212 -14.66 -9.30 -21.28
CA ALA A 212 -15.46 -8.15 -21.67
C ALA A 212 -14.93 -6.85 -21.03
N GLY A 213 -14.91 -5.76 -21.81
CA GLY A 213 -14.48 -4.44 -21.35
C GLY A 213 -13.72 -3.64 -22.41
N ARG A 214 -12.91 -2.68 -21.96
CA ARG A 214 -12.13 -1.79 -22.84
C ARG A 214 -10.69 -1.60 -22.36
N ILE A 215 -9.73 -1.81 -23.26
CA ILE A 215 -8.35 -1.32 -23.13
C ILE A 215 -8.13 -0.20 -24.14
N ALA A 216 -7.69 0.98 -23.70
CA ALA A 216 -7.46 2.12 -24.61
C ALA A 216 -6.38 3.08 -24.10
N ILE A 217 -5.79 3.86 -25.02
CA ILE A 217 -4.85 4.96 -24.71
C ILE A 217 -5.51 6.35 -24.85
N HIS A 218 -6.72 6.42 -25.40
CA HIS A 218 -7.49 7.65 -25.56
C HIS A 218 -8.96 7.42 -25.20
N MET A 219 -9.62 8.45 -24.68
CA MET A 219 -11.07 8.40 -24.53
C MET A 219 -11.71 8.44 -25.92
N GLN A 220 -12.64 7.51 -26.19
CA GLN A 220 -13.52 7.67 -27.35
C GLN A 220 -14.29 8.97 -27.11
N ARG A 221 -14.11 9.97 -27.99
CA ARG A 221 -15.00 11.14 -27.98
C ARG A 221 -16.34 10.63 -28.49
N GLU A 222 -17.34 10.59 -27.62
CA GLU A 222 -18.71 10.51 -28.10
C GLU A 222 -18.96 11.78 -28.94
N ARG A 223 -19.45 11.56 -30.16
CA ARG A 223 -19.78 12.63 -31.11
C ARG A 223 -21.13 13.22 -30.80
#